data_AF-A0A3P7LI69-F1
#
_entry.id   AF-A0A3P7LI69-F1
#
_cell.length_a   1.000
_cell.length_b   1.000
_cell.length_c   1.000
_cell.angle_alpha   90.00
_cell.angle_beta   90.00
_cell.angle_gamma   90.00
#
_symmetry.space_group_name_H-M   'P 1'
#
loop_
_entity.id
_entity.type
_entity.pdbx_description
1 polymer ?
#
loop_
_entity_poly.entity_id
_entity_poly.type
_entity_poly.pdbx_seq_one_letter_code
_entity_poly.pdbx_strand_id
1 'polypeptide(L)'
;MKIKTPMEWSKKLDHSKGDHPKILDYQCFILGKYAYDHGQYARAEEWFRLVLKRIETGNNIRGSPQTDEIYPLPLEGILDYLQYSIGRRGHYREALEFTKRLLKENPNNENALKSLRFYESELVRLHGGEPMPPEEQLKEEIMQVEPPIVLWHDFVTAGEVEHIQDIARPRVSRFGW
;
A
#
# COMPACT_ATOMS: atom_id res chain seq x y z
N MET A 1 43.71 -14.06 -37.17
CA MET A 1 42.73 -14.16 -36.07
C MET A 1 43.25 -13.38 -34.89
N LYS A 2 42.63 -12.25 -34.52
CA LYS A 2 43.02 -11.46 -33.34
C LYS A 2 41.96 -11.67 -32.26
N ILE A 3 42.38 -12.27 -31.16
CA ILE A 3 41.57 -12.49 -29.96
C ILE A 3 41.37 -11.12 -29.29
N LYS A 4 40.12 -10.67 -29.15
CA LYS A 4 39.81 -9.43 -28.41
C LYS A 4 39.96 -9.71 -26.91
N THR A 5 40.74 -8.87 -26.21
CA THR A 5 40.96 -8.92 -24.76
C THR A 5 39.73 -8.44 -23.97
N PRO A 6 39.53 -8.87 -22.70
CA PRO A 6 38.28 -8.67 -21.92
C PRO A 6 37.95 -7.24 -21.45
N MET A 7 38.54 -6.20 -22.06
CA MET A 7 38.47 -4.80 -21.57
C MET A 7 37.63 -3.86 -22.45
N GLU A 8 36.77 -4.40 -23.32
CA GLU A 8 35.83 -3.60 -24.13
C GLU A 8 34.41 -3.53 -23.53
N TRP A 9 34.13 -4.29 -22.47
CA TRP A 9 32.80 -4.29 -21.82
C TRP A 9 32.58 -3.09 -20.90
N SER A 10 33.62 -2.42 -20.43
CA SER A 10 33.49 -1.32 -19.45
C SER A 10 33.29 0.07 -20.07
N LYS A 11 33.10 0.17 -21.39
CA LYS A 11 32.82 1.45 -22.09
C LYS A 11 31.36 1.65 -22.49
N LYS A 12 30.44 0.82 -21.97
CA LYS A 12 28.99 1.06 -22.07
C LYS A 12 28.30 0.91 -20.71
N LEU A 13 28.73 1.71 -19.75
CA LEU A 13 27.87 2.08 -18.63
C LEU A 13 28.50 3.30 -17.96
N ASP A 14 28.17 4.46 -18.52
CA ASP A 14 28.37 5.73 -17.86
C ASP A 14 27.51 5.75 -16.58
N HIS A 15 28.13 5.48 -15.44
CA HIS A 15 27.47 5.55 -14.13
C HIS A 15 27.43 6.99 -13.57
N SER A 16 27.83 8.00 -14.35
CA SER A 16 27.92 9.38 -13.85
C SER A 16 26.63 10.20 -14.03
N LYS A 17 25.59 9.63 -14.66
CA LYS A 17 24.20 10.13 -14.67
C LYS A 17 23.21 8.98 -14.83
N GLY A 18 22.88 8.25 -13.77
CA GLY A 18 22.02 7.06 -13.91
C GLY A 18 21.14 6.82 -12.70
N ASP A 19 19.82 6.82 -12.91
CA ASP A 19 18.80 6.30 -12.00
C ASP A 19 19.32 5.06 -11.25
N HIS A 20 19.30 5.08 -9.92
CA HIS A 20 19.43 3.84 -9.15
C HIS A 20 18.43 2.81 -9.72
N PRO A 21 18.83 1.54 -9.91
CA PRO A 21 17.92 0.55 -10.48
C PRO A 21 16.67 0.47 -9.60
N LYS A 22 15.56 1.02 -10.10
CA LYS A 22 14.27 1.00 -9.41
C LYS A 22 13.88 -0.47 -9.29
N ILE A 23 13.54 -0.91 -8.07
CA ILE A 23 13.08 -2.28 -7.80
C ILE A 23 11.94 -2.61 -8.76
N LEU A 24 12.10 -3.72 -9.50
CA LEU A 24 11.14 -4.15 -10.51
C LEU A 24 9.81 -4.55 -9.86
N ASP A 25 8.70 -4.41 -10.59
CA ASP A 25 7.36 -4.70 -10.04
C ASP A 25 7.22 -6.15 -9.57
N TYR A 26 7.84 -7.08 -10.31
CA TYR A 26 7.94 -8.48 -9.91
C TYR A 26 8.72 -8.66 -8.60
N GLN A 27 9.83 -7.94 -8.41
CA GLN A 27 10.59 -8.00 -7.16
C GLN A 27 9.75 -7.45 -5.98
N CYS A 28 9.00 -6.37 -6.18
CA CYS A 28 8.06 -5.86 -5.18
C CYS A 28 6.98 -6.89 -4.82
N PHE A 29 6.43 -7.58 -5.83
CA PHE A 29 5.46 -8.66 -5.60
C PHE A 29 6.03 -9.82 -4.78
N ILE A 30 7.26 -10.27 -5.09
CA ILE A 30 7.93 -11.33 -4.33
C ILE A 30 8.22 -10.91 -2.89
N LEU A 31 8.63 -9.66 -2.66
CA LEU A 31 8.80 -9.13 -1.30
C LEU A 31 7.47 -9.10 -0.53
N GLY A 32 6.37 -8.73 -1.18
CA GLY A 32 5.03 -8.81 -0.60
C GLY A 32 4.64 -10.23 -0.22
N LYS A 33 4.87 -11.20 -1.10
CA LYS A 33 4.62 -12.62 -0.82
C LYS A 33 5.47 -13.14 0.34
N TYR A 34 6.76 -12.81 0.37
CA TYR A 34 7.63 -13.20 1.48
C TYR A 34 7.10 -12.65 2.80
N ALA A 35 6.71 -11.38 2.86
CA ALA A 35 6.11 -10.79 4.05
C ALA A 35 4.80 -11.49 4.44
N TYR A 36 3.93 -11.79 3.46
CA TYR A 36 2.68 -12.51 3.65
C TYR A 36 2.89 -13.91 4.27
N ASP A 37 3.81 -14.69 3.71
CA ASP A 37 4.10 -16.07 4.16
C ASP A 37 4.63 -16.09 5.61
N HIS A 38 5.24 -14.99 6.06
CA HIS A 38 5.73 -14.80 7.42
C HIS A 38 4.73 -14.10 8.35
N GLY A 39 3.47 -13.94 7.93
CA GLY A 39 2.41 -13.32 8.72
C GLY A 39 2.57 -11.80 8.93
N GLN A 40 3.46 -11.15 8.19
CA GLN A 40 3.73 -9.72 8.29
C GLN A 40 2.75 -8.94 7.39
N TYR A 41 1.46 -9.05 7.69
CA TYR A 41 0.38 -8.58 6.80
C TYR A 41 0.41 -7.07 6.53
N ALA A 42 0.85 -6.24 7.48
CA ALA A 42 1.01 -4.80 7.25
C ALA A 42 2.08 -4.50 6.19
N ARG A 43 3.24 -5.17 6.26
CA ARG A 43 4.30 -5.03 5.25
C ARG A 43 3.90 -5.64 3.91
N ALA A 44 3.18 -6.76 3.93
CA ALA A 44 2.67 -7.38 2.73
C ALA A 44 1.71 -6.43 1.99
N GLU A 45 0.79 -5.80 2.72
CA GLU A 45 -0.13 -4.80 2.18
C GLU A 45 0.60 -3.63 1.51
N GLU A 46 1.62 -3.07 2.13
CA GLU A 46 2.42 -1.98 1.56
C GLU A 46 3.00 -2.35 0.18
N TRP A 47 3.58 -3.55 0.07
CA TRP A 47 4.13 -4.06 -1.18
C TRP A 47 3.07 -4.27 -2.24
N PHE A 48 1.94 -4.90 -1.89
CA PHE A 48 0.88 -5.15 -2.87
C PHE A 48 0.18 -3.88 -3.34
N ARG A 49 -0.01 -2.88 -2.47
CA ARG A 49 -0.49 -1.55 -2.88
C ARG A 49 0.47 -0.85 -3.82
N LEU A 50 1.77 -0.93 -3.55
CA LEU A 50 2.79 -0.36 -4.43
C LEU A 50 2.70 -0.97 -5.84
N VAL A 51 2.62 -2.30 -5.92
CA VAL A 51 2.52 -3.00 -7.20
C VAL A 51 1.20 -2.66 -7.90
N LEU A 52 0.07 -2.68 -7.18
CA LEU A 52 -1.24 -2.33 -7.72
C LEU A 52 -1.27 -0.91 -8.28
N LYS A 53 -0.72 0.06 -7.55
CA LYS A 53 -0.59 1.45 -8.01
C LYS A 53 0.23 1.53 -9.31
N ARG A 54 1.33 0.79 -9.40
CA ARG A 54 2.19 0.80 -10.61
C ARG A 54 1.47 0.21 -11.81
N ILE A 55 0.68 -0.87 -11.62
CA ILE A 55 -0.20 -1.43 -12.64
C ILE A 55 -1.19 -0.38 -13.14
N GLU A 56 -1.90 0.29 -12.22
CA GLU A 56 -2.95 1.27 -12.56
C GLU A 56 -2.40 2.52 -13.25
N THR A 57 -1.19 2.95 -12.89
CA THR A 57 -0.53 4.10 -13.54
C THR A 57 0.10 3.77 -14.89
N GLY A 58 -0.04 2.53 -15.40
CA GLY A 58 0.41 2.16 -16.74
C GLY A 58 1.93 2.00 -16.89
N ASN A 59 2.66 1.76 -15.80
CA ASN A 59 4.08 1.43 -15.91
C ASN A 59 4.23 0.08 -16.63
N ASN A 60 5.12 0.02 -17.62
CA ASN A 60 5.47 -1.20 -18.34
C ASN A 60 5.93 -2.27 -17.33
N ILE A 61 5.02 -3.16 -16.97
CA ILE A 61 5.25 -4.25 -16.03
C ILE A 61 6.25 -5.20 -16.67
N ARG A 62 7.53 -5.03 -16.33
CA ARG A 62 8.57 -5.99 -16.69
C ARG A 62 8.44 -7.19 -15.74
N GLY A 63 7.82 -8.26 -16.24
CA GLY A 63 8.00 -9.58 -15.66
C GLY A 63 9.48 -9.95 -15.66
N SER A 64 9.95 -10.54 -14.56
CA SER A 64 11.25 -11.20 -14.32
C SER A 64 12.52 -10.65 -15.02
N PRO A 65 13.58 -10.25 -14.29
CA PRO A 65 14.86 -9.88 -14.90
C PRO A 65 15.63 -11.03 -15.61
N GLN A 66 15.08 -12.25 -15.66
CA GLN A 66 15.79 -13.44 -16.15
C GLN A 66 15.22 -14.06 -17.44
N THR A 67 14.08 -13.61 -17.98
CA THR A 67 13.47 -14.20 -19.18
C THR A 67 12.83 -13.13 -20.08
N ASP A 68 12.87 -13.32 -21.40
CA ASP A 68 12.07 -12.54 -22.37
C ASP A 68 10.56 -12.83 -22.25
N GLU A 69 10.18 -13.73 -21.34
CA GLU A 69 8.80 -14.03 -20.99
C GLU A 69 8.23 -12.89 -20.13
N ILE A 70 7.40 -12.06 -20.77
CA ILE A 70 6.50 -11.15 -20.07
C ILE A 70 5.53 -12.03 -19.27
N TYR A 71 5.87 -12.34 -18.02
CA TYR A 71 4.89 -12.86 -17.07
C TYR A 71 4.02 -11.67 -16.65
N PRO A 72 2.77 -11.53 -17.13
CA PRO A 72 1.90 -10.50 -16.60
C PRO A 72 1.79 -10.71 -15.10
N LEU A 73 2.04 -9.66 -14.31
CA LEU A 73 1.75 -9.72 -12.89
C LEU A 73 0.27 -10.07 -12.74
N PRO A 74 -0.08 -11.16 -12.05
CA PRO A 74 -1.46 -11.59 -11.98
C PRO A 74 -2.20 -10.58 -11.10
N LEU A 75 -2.91 -9.63 -11.71
CA LEU A 75 -3.78 -8.69 -11.01
C LEU A 75 -4.67 -9.44 -10.01
N GLU A 76 -5.19 -10.59 -10.43
CA GLU A 76 -5.92 -11.53 -9.57
C GLU A 76 -5.14 -11.90 -8.30
N GLY A 77 -3.89 -12.36 -8.44
CA GLY A 77 -3.05 -12.75 -7.31
C GLY A 77 -2.67 -11.58 -6.41
N ILE A 78 -2.42 -10.41 -6.98
CA ILE A 78 -2.14 -9.19 -6.20
C ILE A 78 -3.36 -8.79 -5.38
N LEU A 79 -4.54 -8.78 -6.00
CA LEU A 79 -5.80 -8.48 -5.31
C LEU A 79 -6.10 -9.51 -4.22
N ASP A 80 -5.86 -10.81 -4.47
CA ASP A 80 -6.11 -11.88 -3.49
C ASP A 80 -5.18 -11.75 -2.26
N TYR A 81 -3.88 -11.53 -2.47
CA TYR A 81 -2.97 -11.30 -1.34
C TYR A 81 -3.25 -9.99 -0.61
N LEU A 82 -3.64 -8.92 -1.33
CA LEU A 82 -3.94 -7.61 -0.75
C LEU A 82 -5.21 -7.66 0.11
N GLN A 83 -6.32 -8.16 -0.43
CA GLN A 83 -7.59 -8.26 0.31
C GLN A 83 -7.41 -9.07 1.59
N TYR A 84 -6.68 -10.19 1.51
CA TYR A 84 -6.45 -11.03 2.67
C TYR A 84 -5.59 -10.32 3.71
N SER A 85 -4.51 -9.66 3.30
CA SER A 85 -3.60 -8.95 4.21
C SER A 85 -4.33 -7.82 4.97
N ILE A 86 -5.17 -7.05 4.26
CA ILE A 86 -6.02 -6.00 4.85
C ILE A 86 -7.03 -6.62 5.83
N GLY A 87 -7.71 -7.70 5.43
CA GLY A 87 -8.67 -8.40 6.28
C GLY A 87 -8.04 -8.99 7.55
N ARG A 88 -6.80 -9.49 7.47
CA ARG A 88 -6.05 -9.98 8.65
C ARG A 88 -5.70 -8.89 9.65
N ARG A 89 -5.74 -7.62 9.24
CA ARG A 89 -5.58 -6.45 10.11
C ARG A 89 -6.91 -5.93 10.67
N GLY A 90 -8.04 -6.55 10.32
CA GLY A 90 -9.37 -6.14 10.78
C GLY A 90 -9.99 -5.00 9.96
N HIS A 91 -9.35 -4.59 8.86
CA HIS A 91 -9.85 -3.52 7.98
C HIS A 91 -10.89 -4.08 6.99
N TYR A 92 -11.97 -4.66 7.52
CA TYR A 92 -12.88 -5.50 6.72
C TYR A 92 -13.63 -4.75 5.61
N ARG A 93 -13.94 -3.47 5.80
CA ARG A 93 -14.60 -2.65 4.77
C ARG A 93 -13.70 -2.52 3.54
N GLU A 94 -12.46 -2.10 3.75
CA GLU A 94 -11.50 -1.95 2.66
C GLU A 94 -11.14 -3.30 2.03
N ALA A 95 -10.99 -4.36 2.84
CA ALA A 95 -10.77 -5.70 2.31
C ALA A 95 -11.92 -6.15 1.38
N LEU A 96 -13.16 -5.74 1.70
CA LEU A 96 -14.34 -6.03 0.90
C LEU A 96 -14.30 -5.32 -0.47
N GLU A 97 -13.77 -4.09 -0.54
CA GLU A 97 -13.60 -3.36 -1.81
C GLU A 97 -12.68 -4.12 -2.77
N PHE A 98 -11.50 -4.53 -2.29
CA PHE A 98 -10.56 -5.32 -3.09
C PHE A 98 -11.10 -6.72 -3.41
N THR A 99 -11.85 -7.34 -2.49
CA THR A 99 -12.52 -8.62 -2.74
C THR A 99 -13.56 -8.53 -3.85
N LYS A 100 -14.41 -7.48 -3.84
CA LYS A 100 -15.39 -7.23 -4.89
C LYS A 100 -14.72 -6.95 -6.23
N ARG A 101 -13.62 -6.20 -6.23
CA ARG A 101 -12.81 -5.99 -7.43
C ARG A 101 -12.22 -7.30 -7.96
N LEU A 102 -11.67 -8.15 -7.09
CA LEU A 102 -11.17 -9.48 -7.46
C LEU A 102 -12.28 -10.33 -8.10
N LEU A 103 -13.48 -10.35 -7.52
CA LEU A 103 -14.63 -11.08 -8.08
C LEU A 103 -15.15 -10.51 -9.39
N LYS A 104 -14.92 -9.22 -9.68
CA LYS A 104 -15.20 -8.64 -10.99
C LYS A 104 -14.24 -9.18 -12.06
N GLU A 105 -12.97 -9.38 -11.71
CA GLU A 105 -11.96 -9.96 -12.61
C GLU A 105 -12.13 -11.47 -12.76
N ASN A 106 -12.33 -12.18 -11.65
CA ASN A 106 -12.58 -13.63 -11.61
C ASN A 106 -13.76 -13.95 -10.68
N PRO A 107 -15.00 -14.06 -11.23
CA PRO A 107 -16.20 -14.37 -10.45
C PRO A 107 -16.17 -15.74 -9.73
N ASN A 108 -15.31 -16.66 -10.18
CA ASN A 108 -15.21 -18.02 -9.67
C ASN A 108 -14.05 -18.20 -8.68
N ASN A 109 -13.36 -17.13 -8.29
CA ASN A 109 -12.26 -17.21 -7.34
C ASN A 109 -12.79 -17.66 -5.96
N GLU A 110 -12.49 -18.91 -5.58
CA GLU A 110 -12.99 -19.50 -4.33
C GLU A 110 -12.53 -18.75 -3.07
N ASN A 111 -11.30 -18.23 -3.06
CA ASN A 111 -10.75 -17.50 -1.93
C ASN A 111 -11.49 -16.19 -1.72
N ALA A 112 -11.74 -15.47 -2.81
CA ALA A 112 -12.49 -14.23 -2.82
C ALA A 112 -13.94 -14.44 -2.38
N LEU A 113 -14.61 -15.50 -2.86
CA LEU A 113 -15.97 -15.85 -2.43
C LEU A 113 -16.04 -16.20 -0.94
N LYS A 114 -15.04 -16.91 -0.40
CA LYS A 114 -14.94 -17.21 1.04
C LYS A 114 -14.69 -15.93 1.85
N SER A 115 -13.77 -15.09 1.38
CA SER A 115 -13.39 -13.82 2.02
C SER A 115 -14.54 -12.82 2.03
N LEU A 116 -15.31 -12.73 0.95
CA LEU A 116 -16.51 -11.89 0.83
C LEU A 116 -17.48 -12.19 1.97
N ARG A 117 -17.89 -13.45 2.09
CA ARG A 117 -18.83 -13.90 3.13
C ARG A 117 -18.29 -13.63 4.54
N PHE A 118 -16.99 -13.90 4.73
CA PHE A 118 -16.35 -13.67 6.01
C PHE A 118 -16.35 -12.18 6.39
N TYR A 119 -15.91 -11.29 5.51
CA TYR A 119 -15.86 -9.85 5.79
C TYR A 119 -17.25 -9.23 5.96
N GLU A 120 -18.24 -9.63 5.17
CA GLU A 120 -19.63 -9.20 5.38
C GLU A 120 -20.14 -9.61 6.76
N SER A 121 -19.88 -10.85 7.18
CA SER A 121 -20.28 -11.34 8.51
C SER A 121 -19.58 -10.60 9.65
N GLU A 122 -18.28 -10.29 9.48
CA GLU A 122 -17.50 -9.58 10.49
C GLU A 122 -17.94 -8.12 10.63
N LEU A 123 -18.29 -7.46 9.54
CA LEU A 123 -18.83 -6.11 9.58
C LEU A 123 -20.16 -6.03 10.33
N VAL A 124 -21.08 -6.97 10.06
CA VAL A 124 -22.35 -7.08 10.81
C VAL A 124 -22.09 -7.36 12.29
N ARG A 125 -21.17 -8.28 12.59
CA ARG A 125 -20.78 -8.61 13.98
C ARG A 125 -20.24 -7.39 14.73
N LEU A 126 -19.36 -6.60 14.09
CA LEU A 126 -18.80 -5.38 14.66
C LEU A 126 -19.85 -4.26 14.82
N HIS A 127 -20.92 -4.30 14.02
CA HIS A 127 -22.04 -3.37 14.11
C HIS A 127 -23.17 -3.85 15.05
N GLY A 128 -22.85 -4.72 16.02
CA GLY A 128 -23.83 -5.19 17.01
C GLY A 128 -24.90 -6.12 16.44
N GLY A 129 -24.65 -6.74 15.29
CA GLY A 129 -25.60 -7.61 14.61
C GLY A 129 -26.53 -6.89 13.63
N GLU A 130 -26.45 -5.57 13.55
CA GLU A 130 -27.21 -4.78 12.58
C GLU A 130 -26.51 -4.77 11.21
N PRO A 131 -27.27 -4.77 10.10
CA PRO A 131 -26.70 -4.58 8.77
C PRO A 131 -25.91 -3.27 8.69
N MET A 132 -24.77 -3.30 8.00
CA MET A 132 -24.05 -2.06 7.72
C MET A 132 -24.95 -1.10 6.91
N PRO A 133 -25.04 0.19 7.30
CA PRO A 133 -25.75 1.17 6.50
C PRO A 133 -25.10 1.28 5.10
N PRO A 134 -25.87 1.64 4.06
CA PRO A 134 -25.32 1.94 2.74
C PRO A 134 -24.20 2.96 2.83
N GLU A 135 -23.23 2.84 1.93
CA GLU A 135 -22.00 3.66 1.92
C GLU A 135 -22.32 5.16 1.86
N GLU A 136 -23.39 5.55 1.15
CA GLU A 136 -23.81 6.95 1.05
C GLU A 136 -24.32 7.55 2.37
N GLN A 137 -24.70 6.71 3.35
CA GLN A 137 -25.21 7.13 4.65
C GLN A 137 -24.15 7.12 5.75
N LEU A 138 -22.96 6.58 5.46
CA LEU A 138 -21.89 6.47 6.44
C LEU A 138 -21.15 7.81 6.56
N LYS A 139 -21.14 8.37 7.77
CA LYS A 139 -20.24 9.48 8.12
C LYS A 139 -18.96 8.90 8.69
N GLU A 140 -17.91 8.84 7.88
CA GLU A 140 -16.57 8.51 8.35
C GLU A 140 -15.94 9.77 8.95
N GLU A 141 -15.78 9.80 10.27
CA GLU A 141 -14.95 10.80 10.93
C GLU A 141 -13.54 10.23 11.10
N ILE A 142 -12.59 10.74 10.31
CA ILE A 142 -11.18 10.42 10.45
C ILE A 142 -10.67 11.10 11.73
N MET A 143 -10.63 10.34 12.83
CA MET A 143 -9.85 10.74 14.00
C MET A 143 -8.37 10.70 13.60
N GLN A 144 -7.76 11.87 13.46
CA GLN A 144 -6.37 12.06 13.07
C GLN A 144 -5.43 11.10 13.86
N VAL A 145 -4.88 10.10 13.16
CA VAL A 145 -4.04 9.05 13.76
C VAL A 145 -2.59 9.51 13.93
N GLU A 146 -2.14 10.52 13.17
CA GLU A 146 -0.78 11.08 13.26
C GLU A 146 -0.71 12.59 12.90
N PRO A 147 0.17 13.38 13.55
CA PRO A 147 0.93 13.03 14.77
C PRO A 147 -0.01 12.84 15.97
N PRO A 148 0.36 12.02 16.96
CA PRO A 148 -0.48 11.75 18.13
C PRO A 148 -0.79 13.03 18.90
N ILE A 149 -2.02 13.16 19.39
CA ILE A 149 -2.38 14.19 20.38
C ILE A 149 -1.81 13.73 21.72
N VAL A 150 -0.68 14.31 22.13
CA VAL A 150 -0.05 14.01 23.42
C VAL A 150 -0.49 15.05 24.45
N LEU A 151 -1.19 14.61 25.49
CA LEU A 151 -1.50 15.44 26.66
C LEU A 151 -0.42 15.21 27.72
N TRP A 152 0.50 16.16 27.87
CA TRP A 152 1.49 16.13 28.94
C TRP A 152 0.89 16.73 30.20
N HIS A 153 0.82 15.96 31.28
CA HIS A 153 0.58 16.48 32.62
C HIS A 153 1.94 16.79 33.26
N ASP A 154 2.11 18.02 33.75
CA ASP A 154 3.21 18.48 34.62
C ASP A 154 4.63 18.57 34.02
N PHE A 155 4.84 18.25 32.73
CA PHE A 155 6.15 18.37 32.07
C PHE A 155 6.43 19.77 31.51
N VAL A 156 5.38 20.55 31.19
CA VAL A 156 5.51 21.83 30.51
C VAL A 156 4.97 22.94 31.42
N THR A 157 5.81 23.90 31.78
CA THR A 157 5.40 25.08 32.53
C THR A 157 4.55 26.01 31.65
N ALA A 158 3.72 26.87 32.27
CA ALA A 158 2.89 27.82 31.53
C ALA A 158 3.70 28.71 30.55
N GLY A 159 4.94 29.08 30.91
CA GLY A 159 5.83 29.84 30.03
C GLY A 159 6.36 29.05 28.84
N GLU A 160 6.64 27.76 29.01
CA GLU A 160 7.03 26.87 27.89
C GLU A 160 5.85 26.60 26.95
N VAL A 161 4.63 26.49 27.48
CA VAL A 161 3.41 26.38 26.66
C VAL A 161 3.24 27.63 25.77
N GLU A 162 3.39 28.82 26.35
CA GLU A 162 3.27 30.08 25.60
C GLU A 162 4.34 30.18 24.49
N HIS A 163 5.56 29.74 24.79
CA HIS A 163 6.64 29.72 23.81
C HIS A 163 6.37 28.75 22.65
N ILE A 164 5.90 27.53 22.93
CA ILE A 164 5.50 26.56 21.90
C ILE A 164 4.37 27.13 21.04
N GLN A 165 3.38 27.79 21.65
CA GLN A 165 2.29 28.43 20.93
C GLN A 165 2.77 29.56 20.02
N ASP A 166 3.73 30.39 20.46
CA ASP A 166 4.28 31.46 19.63
C ASP A 166 5.01 30.93 18.38
N ILE A 167 5.78 29.85 18.53
CA ILE A 167 6.48 29.20 17.40
C ILE A 167 5.48 28.53 16.46
N ALA A 168 4.42 27.93 17.00
CA ALA A 168 3.41 27.22 16.23
C ALA A 168 2.43 28.15 15.48
N ARG A 169 2.34 29.43 15.85
CA ARG A 169 1.47 30.40 15.17
C ARG A 169 1.90 30.54 13.70
N PRO A 170 1.01 30.29 12.73
CA PRO A 170 1.33 30.45 11.32
C PRO A 170 1.74 31.90 11.04
N ARG A 171 2.98 32.13 10.61
CA ARG A 171 3.49 33.48 10.25
C ARG A 171 3.11 33.91 8.83
N VAL A 172 2.15 33.22 8.21
CA VAL A 172 1.75 33.50 6.83
C VAL A 172 0.65 34.56 6.85
N SER A 173 1.02 35.79 6.51
CA SER A 173 0.07 36.84 6.18
C SER A 173 -0.57 36.52 4.83
N ARG A 174 -1.86 36.22 4.81
CA ARG A 174 -2.61 36.15 3.55
C ARG A 174 -2.78 37.60 3.08
N PHE A 175 -1.92 38.03 2.16
CA PHE A 175 -2.18 39.24 1.39
C PHE A 175 -3.50 39.04 0.63
N GLY A 176 -4.50 39.83 1.00
CA GLY A 176 -5.79 39.85 0.35
C GLY A 176 -5.68 40.38 -1.08
N TRP A 177 -6.37 39.71 -1.98
CA TRP A 177 -6.89 40.27 -3.22
C TRP A 177 -8.41 40.10 -3.17
#